data_AF-A0A849Q3I5-F1
#
_entry.id   AF-A0A849Q3I5-F1
#
_cell.length_a   1.000
_cell.length_b   1.000
_cell.length_c   1.000
_cell.angle_alpha   90.00
_cell.angle_beta   90.00
_cell.angle_gamma   90.00
#
_symmetry.space_group_name_H-M   'P 1'
#
loop_
_entity.id
_entity.type
_entity.pdbx_description
1 polymer ?
#
loop_
_entity_poly.entity_id
_entity_poly.type
_entity_poly.pdbx_seq_one_letter_code
_entity_poly.pdbx_strand_id
1 'polypeptide(L)'
;MDLYAAAMGASDPMANVALNSLMVMGFAFVSIGMLEATGDWSWGQVGVVFSVLWMDTRIQLSRWNHVATCTVCPEACTAYHL
;
A
#
# COMPACT_ATOMS: atom_id res chain seq x y z
N MET A 1 21.12 -10.45 12.02
CA MET A 1 20.35 -10.67 10.77
C MET A 1 19.04 -11.41 11.04
N ASP A 2 18.89 -12.11 12.18
CA ASP A 2 17.68 -12.88 12.52
C ASP A 2 16.44 -12.05 12.88
N LEU A 3 16.61 -10.85 13.44
CA LEU A 3 15.49 -9.94 13.75
C LEU A 3 14.76 -9.41 12.51
N TYR A 4 15.47 -9.25 11.39
CA TYR A 4 14.86 -8.80 10.12
C TYR A 4 14.14 -9.93 9.40
N ALA A 5 14.65 -11.17 9.45
CA ALA A 5 14.00 -12.34 8.89
C ALA A 5 12.73 -12.74 9.66
N ALA A 6 12.74 -12.61 11.00
CA ALA A 6 11.57 -12.85 11.84
C ALA A 6 10.45 -11.83 11.61
N ALA A 7 10.78 -10.58 11.31
CA ALA A 7 9.79 -9.54 10.98
C ALA A 7 9.16 -9.72 9.59
N MET A 8 9.89 -10.30 8.63
CA MET A 8 9.37 -10.59 7.27
C MET A 8 8.58 -11.91 7.20
N GLY A 9 8.69 -12.79 8.20
CA GLY A 9 8.09 -14.13 8.19
C GLY A 9 6.59 -14.22 8.46
N ALA A 10 5.88 -13.14 8.78
CA ALA A 10 4.46 -13.23 9.13
C ALA A 10 3.65 -11.97 8.83
N SER A 11 3.69 -11.45 7.60
CA SER A 11 2.55 -10.65 7.14
C SER A 11 1.46 -11.63 6.71
N ASP A 12 0.48 -11.88 7.58
CA ASP A 12 -0.68 -12.70 7.25
C ASP A 12 -1.30 -12.17 5.93
N PRO A 13 -1.40 -13.01 4.87
CA PRO A 13 -2.01 -12.61 3.62
C PRO A 13 -3.39 -11.99 3.81
N MET A 14 -4.16 -12.48 4.77
CA MET A 14 -5.49 -11.95 5.10
C MET A 14 -5.41 -10.54 5.70
N ALA A 15 -4.41 -10.27 6.55
CA ALA A 15 -4.19 -8.95 7.11
C ALA A 15 -3.82 -7.93 6.01
N ASN A 16 -2.99 -8.33 5.04
CA ASN A 16 -2.63 -7.48 3.90
C ASN A 16 -3.85 -7.17 3.03
N VAL A 17 -4.70 -8.16 2.74
CA VAL A 17 -5.94 -7.96 1.97
C VAL A 17 -6.91 -7.04 2.73
N ALA A 18 -7.08 -7.25 4.03
CA ALA A 18 -7.93 -6.41 4.88
C ALA A 18 -7.43 -4.95 4.92
N LEU A 19 -6.13 -4.74 5.13
CA LEU A 19 -5.52 -3.41 5.13
C LEU A 19 -5.69 -2.69 3.80
N ASN A 20 -5.47 -3.38 2.67
CA ASN A 20 -5.66 -2.79 1.34
C ASN A 20 -7.13 -2.41 1.10
N SER A 21 -8.07 -3.24 1.56
CA SER A 21 -9.51 -2.97 1.46
C SER A 21 -9.94 -1.78 2.32
N LEU A 22 -9.43 -1.70 3.56
CA LEU A 22 -9.67 -0.59 4.47
C LEU A 22 -9.09 0.73 3.96
N MET A 23 -7.93 0.70 3.29
CA MET A 23 -7.31 1.92 2.72
C MET A 23 -8.21 2.61 1.71
N VAL A 24 -8.91 1.87 0.84
CA VAL A 24 -9.83 2.46 -0.14
C VAL A 24 -10.95 3.24 0.54
N MET A 25 -11.53 2.69 1.61
CA MET A 25 -12.54 3.39 2.40
C MET A 25 -11.92 4.60 3.13
N GLY A 26 -10.70 4.47 3.64
CA GLY A 26 -9.95 5.57 4.24
C GLY A 26 -9.76 6.76 3.28
N PHE A 27 -9.45 6.51 2.01
CA PHE A 27 -9.31 7.57 1.00
C PHE A 27 -10.61 8.33 0.73
N ALA A 28 -11.74 7.61 0.73
CA ALA A 28 -13.05 8.24 0.61
C ALA A 28 -13.32 9.16 1.81
N PHE A 29 -13.07 8.68 3.03
CA PHE A 29 -13.23 9.50 4.24
C PHE A 29 -12.32 10.72 4.26
N VAL A 30 -11.06 10.59 3.83
CA VAL A 30 -10.13 11.74 3.74
C VAL A 30 -10.63 12.75 2.72
N SER A 31 -11.00 12.31 1.52
CA SER A 31 -11.43 13.20 0.43
C SER A 31 -12.74 13.93 0.78
N ILE A 32 -13.72 13.21 1.32
CA ILE A 32 -14.98 13.79 1.81
C ILE A 32 -14.72 14.69 3.01
N GLY A 33 -13.88 14.27 3.96
CA GLY A 33 -13.53 15.07 5.13
C GLY A 33 -12.86 16.40 4.78
N MET A 34 -11.96 16.40 3.79
CA MET A 34 -11.33 17.63 3.29
C MET A 34 -12.34 18.56 2.61
N LEU A 35 -13.29 18.00 1.85
CA LEU A 35 -14.38 18.76 1.25
C LEU A 35 -15.28 19.39 2.32
N GLU A 36 -15.78 18.59 3.25
CA GLU A 36 -16.70 19.04 4.32
C GLU A 36 -16.03 20.04 5.27
N ALA A 37 -14.75 19.86 5.58
CA ALA A 37 -14.02 20.75 6.48
C ALA A 37 -13.72 22.13 5.87
N THR A 38 -13.56 22.21 4.55
CA THR A 38 -13.19 23.46 3.85
C THR A 38 -14.36 24.12 3.13
N GLY A 39 -15.40 23.35 2.79
CA GLY A 39 -16.50 23.78 1.93
C GLY A 39 -16.11 23.99 0.46
N ASP A 40 -14.89 23.61 0.07
CA ASP A 40 -14.35 23.85 -1.27
C ASP A 40 -14.01 22.53 -1.97
N TRP A 41 -14.60 22.35 -3.15
CA TRP A 41 -14.44 21.19 -4.01
C TRP A 41 -12.99 20.95 -4.43
N SER A 42 -12.17 22.00 -4.52
CA SER A 42 -10.76 21.89 -4.86
C SER A 42 -9.98 21.03 -3.85
N TRP A 43 -10.29 21.14 -2.55
CA TRP A 43 -9.65 20.35 -1.50
C TRP A 43 -10.06 18.87 -1.53
N GLY A 44 -11.30 18.57 -1.91
CA GLY A 44 -11.72 17.20 -2.19
C GLY A 44 -10.90 16.56 -3.31
N GLN A 45 -10.60 17.30 -4.38
CA GLN A 45 -9.75 16.84 -5.47
C GLN A 45 -8.29 16.62 -5.03
N VAL A 46 -7.76 17.52 -4.19
CA VAL A 46 -6.42 17.33 -3.59
C VAL A 46 -6.37 16.03 -2.78
N GLY A 47 -7.42 15.72 -2.00
CA GLY A 47 -7.54 14.46 -1.26
C GLY A 47 -7.50 13.22 -2.17
N VAL A 48 -8.18 13.28 -3.33
CA VAL A 48 -8.15 12.21 -4.34
C VAL A 48 -6.75 12.06 -4.93
N VAL A 49 -6.10 13.15 -5.33
CA VAL A 49 -4.74 13.11 -5.89
C VAL A 49 -3.75 12.52 -4.88
N PHE A 50 -3.83 12.94 -3.61
CA PHE A 50 -3.00 12.39 -2.54
C PHE A 50 -3.23 10.89 -2.37
N SER A 51 -4.48 10.43 -2.43
CA SER A 51 -4.84 9.02 -2.33
C SER A 51 -4.24 8.18 -3.45
N VAL A 52 -4.25 8.68 -4.69
CA VAL A 52 -3.63 7.99 -5.85
C VAL A 52 -2.11 7.90 -5.69
N LEU A 53 -1.45 9.01 -5.32
CA LEU A 53 0.00 9.03 -5.11
C LEU A 53 0.42 8.09 -3.98
N TRP A 54 -0.36 8.03 -2.91
CA TRP A 54 -0.13 7.09 -1.82
C TRP A 54 -0.27 5.64 -2.27
N MET A 55 -1.30 5.33 -3.07
CA MET A 55 -1.50 3.98 -3.61
C MET A 55 -0.34 3.54 -4.49
N ASP A 56 0.15 4.42 -5.37
CA ASP A 56 1.32 4.16 -6.19
C ASP A 56 2.57 3.87 -5.33
N THR A 57 2.81 4.72 -4.33
CA THR A 57 3.91 4.55 -3.38
C THR A 57 3.86 3.19 -2.67
N ARG A 58 2.66 2.77 -2.24
CA ARG A 58 2.46 1.46 -1.59
C ARG A 58 2.73 0.29 -2.54
N ILE A 59 2.31 0.39 -3.79
CA ILE A 59 2.59 -0.62 -4.83
C ILE A 59 4.10 -0.71 -5.07
N GLN A 60 4.79 0.43 -5.20
CA GLN A 60 6.25 0.46 -5.37
C GLN A 60 6.98 -0.17 -4.18
N LEU A 61 6.60 0.18 -2.94
CA LEU A 61 7.16 -0.43 -1.73
C LEU A 61 6.92 -1.95 -1.67
N SER A 62 5.73 -2.41 -2.05
CA SER A 62 5.41 -3.83 -2.12
C SER A 62 6.28 -4.56 -3.14
N ARG A 63 6.50 -3.96 -4.32
CA ARG A 63 7.40 -4.50 -5.34
C ARG A 63 8.85 -4.56 -4.86
N TRP A 64 9.35 -3.51 -4.20
CA TRP A 64 10.72 -3.50 -3.68
C TRP A 64 10.92 -4.55 -2.60
N ASN A 65 9.95 -4.71 -1.69
CA ASN A 65 9.99 -5.76 -0.68
C ASN A 65 10.02 -7.15 -1.33
N HIS A 66 9.19 -7.36 -2.35
CA HIS A 66 9.18 -8.61 -3.11
C HIS A 66 10.53 -8.88 -3.80
N VAL A 67 11.12 -7.88 -4.47
CA VAL A 67 12.45 -8.01 -5.09
C VAL A 67 13.50 -8.37 -4.04
N ALA A 68 13.51 -7.67 -2.90
CA ALA A 68 14.44 -7.96 -1.81
C ALA A 68 14.31 -9.41 -1.31
N THR A 69 13.08 -9.90 -1.09
CA THR A 69 12.84 -11.31 -0.70
C THR A 69 13.34 -12.28 -1.77
N CYS A 70 13.09 -11.99 -3.05
CA CYS A 70 13.49 -12.87 -4.15
C CYS A 70 14.99 -12.95 -4.37
N THR A 71 15.76 -11.89 -4.10
CA THR A 71 17.23 -11.96 -4.20
C THR A 71 17.87 -12.93 -3.21
N VAL A 72 17.14 -13.33 -2.16
CA VAL A 72 17.63 -14.23 -1.10
C VAL A 72 17.01 -15.64 -1.23
N CYS A 73 16.04 -15.82 -2.13
CA CYS A 73 15.33 -17.09 -2.25
C CYS A 73 16.09 -18.07 -3.18
N PRO A 74 16.30 -19.33 -2.76
CA PRO A 74 16.98 -20.34 -3.60
C PRO A 74 16.10 -20.91 -4.72
N GLU A 75 14.78 -20.68 -4.66
CA GLU A 75 13.84 -21.07 -5.70
C GLU A 75 13.70 -19.98 -6.77
N ALA A 76 13.39 -20.39 -8.01
CA ALA A 76 13.06 -19.46 -9.07
C ALA A 76 11.81 -18.68 -8.67
N CYS A 77 11.98 -17.42 -8.26
CA CYS A 77 10.87 -16.54 -7.93
C CYS A 77 10.01 -16.30 -9.18
N THR A 78 8.94 -17.10 -9.32
CA THR A 78 7.90 -16.88 -10.32
C THR A 78 6.97 -15.78 -9.81
N ALA A 79 7.42 -14.55 -9.87
CA ALA A 79 6.57 -13.44 -9.49
C ALA A 79 6.50 -12.44 -10.62
N TYR A 80 5.29 -12.36 -11.17
CA TYR A 80 4.85 -11.36 -12.14
C TYR A 80 5.58 -11.43 -13.47
N HIS A 81 5.20 -12.42 -14.29
CA HIS A 81 5.19 -12.23 -15.74
C HIS A 81 4.16 -11.14 -16.04
N LEU A 82 4.64 -9.93 -16.31
CA LEU A 82 3.96 -8.98 -17.21
C LEU A 82 4.36 -9.36 -18.64
#